data_AF-A0A7C9FPR5-F1
#
_entry.id   AF-A0A7C9FPR5-F1
#
_cell.length_a   1.000
_cell.length_b   1.000
_cell.length_c   1.000
_cell.angle_alpha   90.00
_cell.angle_beta   90.00
_cell.angle_gamma   90.00
#
_symmetry.space_group_name_H-M   'P 1'
#
loop_
_entity.id
_entity.type
_entity.pdbx_description
1 polymer ?
#
loop_
_entity_poly.entity_id
_entity_poly.type
_entity_poly.pdbx_seq_one_letter_code
_entity_poly.pdbx_strand_id
1 'polypeptide(L)'
;MTFSGVLNCKSCHEFVAISGTGTIEDFEYYDQFTGEYDRERFEIFTPAFFYPPLPIFKIPEKCPPLIKDEIILSFALFWVDLSSCANKIRTAIEILLTQEKVKRSVIKNKKRRRLNLHDRIVEYQKKNSQIAEYLLAIKWIGNTGSHVGTLSQTDILDAYELLDFSLRKLYDNNEQTLNKMIKEINKRKGTRKK
;
A
#
# COMPACT_ATOMS: atom_id res chain seq x y z
N MET A 1 -10.49 -27.42 6.19
CA MET A 1 -10.37 -27.15 7.64
C MET A 1 -10.31 -25.65 7.85
N THR A 2 -10.77 -25.11 8.97
CA THR A 2 -10.49 -23.71 9.36
C THR A 2 -9.49 -23.71 10.49
N PHE A 3 -8.66 -22.68 10.57
CA PHE A 3 -7.72 -22.51 11.68
C PHE A 3 -7.82 -21.10 12.26
N SER A 4 -7.46 -20.99 13.54
CA SER A 4 -7.29 -19.72 14.22
C SER A 4 -6.06 -19.80 15.13
N GLY A 5 -5.36 -18.69 15.28
CA GLY A 5 -4.13 -18.64 16.07
C GLY A 5 -3.73 -17.23 16.46
N VAL A 6 -2.62 -17.13 17.17
CA VAL A 6 -1.99 -15.87 17.57
C VAL A 6 -0.53 -15.91 17.17
N LEU A 7 -0.10 -14.90 16.44
CA LEU A 7 1.29 -14.67 16.05
C LEU A 7 1.93 -13.69 17.03
N ASN A 8 3.24 -13.86 17.29
CA ASN A 8 4.04 -12.91 18.08
C ASN A 8 5.17 -12.35 17.21
N CYS A 9 5.16 -11.04 16.98
CA CYS A 9 6.24 -10.39 16.24
C CYS A 9 7.54 -10.39 17.05
N LYS A 10 8.60 -11.00 16.50
CA LYS A 10 9.92 -11.07 17.19
C LYS A 10 10.60 -9.71 17.40
N SER A 11 10.21 -8.67 16.65
CA SER A 11 10.83 -7.35 16.72
C SER A 11 10.12 -6.37 17.65
N CYS A 12 8.79 -6.34 17.65
CA CYS A 12 8.00 -5.39 18.46
C CYS A 12 7.17 -6.06 19.57
N HIS A 13 7.15 -7.40 19.61
CA HIS A 13 6.38 -8.21 20.55
C HIS A 13 4.86 -8.00 20.52
N GLU A 14 4.36 -7.38 19.44
CA GLU A 14 2.93 -7.27 19.21
C GLU A 14 2.32 -8.63 18.86
N PHE A 15 1.18 -8.91 19.47
CA PHE A 15 0.39 -10.11 19.19
C PHE A 15 -0.63 -9.81 18.09
N VAL A 16 -0.72 -10.71 17.11
CA VAL A 16 -1.66 -10.61 15.99
C VAL A 16 -2.50 -11.87 15.93
N ALA A 17 -3.82 -11.73 16.08
CA ALA A 17 -4.76 -12.79 15.82
C ALA A 17 -4.81 -13.09 14.32
N ILE A 18 -4.80 -14.36 13.95
CA ILE A 18 -4.89 -14.84 12.57
C ILE A 18 -6.03 -15.87 12.47
N SER A 19 -6.76 -15.84 11.36
CA SER A 19 -7.70 -16.89 11.00
C SER A 19 -7.65 -17.16 9.50
N GLY A 20 -7.95 -18.39 9.10
CA GLY A 20 -7.94 -18.79 7.70
C GLY A 20 -8.39 -20.22 7.45
N THR A 21 -8.03 -20.73 6.27
CA THR A 21 -8.36 -22.10 5.84
C THR A 21 -7.11 -22.97 5.82
N GLY A 22 -7.26 -24.20 6.27
CA GLY A 22 -6.27 -25.26 6.14
C GLY A 22 -6.72 -26.28 5.09
N THR A 23 -5.83 -26.62 4.17
CA THR A 23 -5.96 -27.73 3.23
C THR A 23 -4.87 -28.75 3.49
N ILE A 24 -5.15 -30.00 3.11
CA ILE A 24 -4.17 -31.07 3.11
C ILE A 24 -3.94 -31.40 1.65
N GLU A 25 -2.69 -31.35 1.23
CA GLU A 25 -2.28 -31.66 -0.14
C GLU A 25 -1.27 -32.81 -0.10
N ASP A 26 -1.48 -33.80 -0.97
CA ASP A 26 -0.56 -34.91 -1.16
C ASP A 26 0.30 -34.61 -2.39
N PHE A 27 1.62 -34.63 -2.22
CA PHE A 27 2.58 -34.49 -3.30
C PHE A 27 3.21 -35.85 -3.57
N GLU A 28 3.01 -36.34 -4.77
CA GLU A 28 3.71 -37.52 -5.28
C GLU A 28 5.01 -37.07 -5.94
N TYR A 29 6.13 -37.66 -5.54
CA TYR A 29 7.40 -37.49 -6.24
C TYR A 29 8.04 -38.84 -6.50
N TYR A 30 8.75 -38.92 -7.62
CA TYR A 30 9.46 -40.13 -8.01
C TYR A 30 10.85 -40.15 -7.35
N ASP A 31 11.10 -41.13 -6.50
CA ASP A 31 12.42 -41.34 -5.91
C ASP A 31 13.30 -42.15 -6.87
N GLN A 32 14.32 -41.47 -7.41
CA GLN A 32 15.26 -42.06 -8.37
C GLN A 32 16.19 -43.12 -7.76
N PHE A 33 16.37 -43.14 -6.44
CA PHE A 33 17.24 -44.09 -5.74
C PHE A 33 16.53 -45.40 -5.40
N THR A 34 15.26 -45.33 -5.03
CA THR A 34 14.44 -46.52 -4.71
C THR A 34 13.65 -47.03 -5.91
N GLY A 35 13.37 -46.17 -6.91
CA GLY A 35 12.58 -46.52 -8.09
C GLY A 35 11.08 -46.54 -7.85
N GLU A 36 10.63 -46.00 -6.71
CA GLU A 36 9.23 -45.97 -6.29
C GLU A 36 8.67 -44.54 -6.29
N TYR A 37 7.33 -44.42 -6.32
CA TYR A 37 6.65 -43.16 -6.06
C TYR A 37 6.43 -43.03 -4.55
N ASP A 38 6.95 -41.96 -3.97
CA ASP A 38 6.68 -41.61 -2.58
C ASP A 38 5.58 -40.53 -2.50
N ARG A 39 4.84 -40.53 -1.39
CA ARG A 39 3.76 -39.59 -1.08
C ARG A 39 4.08 -38.83 0.17
N GLU A 40 4.33 -37.52 0.02
CA GLU A 40 4.41 -36.62 1.15
C GLU A 40 3.10 -35.85 1.33
N ARG A 41 2.62 -35.82 2.57
CA ARG A 41 1.39 -35.13 2.95
C ARG A 41 1.74 -33.80 3.61
N PHE A 42 1.24 -32.71 3.06
CA PHE A 42 1.48 -31.36 3.54
C PHE A 42 0.21 -30.72 4.07
N GLU A 43 0.33 -30.02 5.18
CA GLU A 43 -0.70 -29.10 5.67
C GLU A 43 -0.41 -27.70 5.16
N ILE A 44 -1.32 -27.15 4.36
CA ILE A 44 -1.23 -25.80 3.82
C ILE A 44 -2.22 -24.92 4.54
N PHE A 45 -1.72 -23.84 5.15
CA PHE A 45 -2.54 -22.86 5.86
C PHE A 45 -2.57 -21.54 5.08
N THR A 46 -3.74 -21.14 4.62
CA THR A 46 -3.96 -19.88 3.90
C THR A 46 -4.65 -18.86 4.81
N PRO A 47 -3.97 -17.76 5.18
CA PRO A 47 -4.57 -16.70 5.98
C PRO A 47 -5.73 -16.02 5.25
N ALA A 48 -6.79 -15.67 5.98
CA ALA A 48 -7.93 -14.90 5.47
C ALA A 48 -8.15 -13.60 6.25
N PHE A 49 -7.62 -13.49 7.47
CA PHE A 49 -7.86 -12.34 8.34
C PHE A 49 -6.75 -12.16 9.38
N PHE A 50 -6.46 -10.90 9.71
CA PHE A 50 -5.49 -10.50 10.74
C PHE A 50 -6.05 -9.38 11.62
N TYR A 51 -5.81 -9.45 12.93
CA TYR A 51 -6.13 -8.37 13.87
C TYR A 51 -5.06 -8.23 14.97
N PRO A 52 -4.41 -7.05 15.12
CA PRO A 52 -4.52 -5.86 14.27
C PRO A 52 -4.08 -6.13 12.81
N PRO A 53 -4.48 -5.29 11.84
CA PRO A 53 -4.09 -5.46 10.45
C PRO A 53 -2.57 -5.47 10.29
N LEU A 54 -2.04 -6.42 9.52
CA LEU A 54 -0.61 -6.46 9.20
C LEU A 54 -0.24 -5.29 8.28
N PRO A 55 0.71 -4.42 8.66
CA PRO A 55 1.19 -3.38 7.77
C PRO A 55 1.88 -3.97 6.54
N ILE A 56 1.40 -3.64 5.34
CA ILE A 56 2.03 -4.09 4.08
C ILE A 56 3.27 -3.25 3.77
N PHE A 57 3.25 -1.96 4.16
CA PHE A 57 4.41 -1.07 4.14
C PHE A 57 4.40 -0.15 5.35
N LYS A 58 5.56 0.45 5.66
CA LYS A 58 5.70 1.42 6.76
C LYS A 58 5.27 2.81 6.30
N ILE A 59 4.14 3.29 6.82
CA ILE A 59 3.63 4.62 6.50
C ILE A 59 4.54 5.71 7.12
N PRO A 60 4.95 6.75 6.36
CA PRO A 60 5.77 7.84 6.88
C PRO A 60 5.18 8.51 8.12
N GLU A 61 6.03 8.85 9.09
CA GLU A 61 5.61 9.41 10.38
C GLU A 61 4.83 10.72 10.23
N LYS A 62 5.23 11.58 9.29
CA LYS A 62 4.57 12.86 9.02
C LYS A 62 3.40 12.76 8.04
N CYS A 63 3.05 11.55 7.58
CA CYS A 63 1.85 11.37 6.76
C CYS A 63 0.60 11.84 7.55
N PRO A 64 -0.27 12.67 6.95
CA PRO A 64 -1.50 13.13 7.60
C PRO A 64 -2.37 11.98 8.15
N PRO A 65 -2.97 12.12 9.36
CA PRO A 65 -3.76 11.05 9.99
C PRO A 65 -4.86 10.48 9.10
N LEU A 66 -5.63 11.35 8.43
CA LEU A 66 -6.71 10.92 7.53
C LEU A 66 -6.24 10.02 6.38
N ILE A 67 -4.98 10.17 5.93
CA ILE A 67 -4.42 9.30 4.90
C ILE A 67 -3.99 7.97 5.53
N LYS A 68 -3.36 8.01 6.72
CA LYS A 68 -2.96 6.82 7.47
C LYS A 68 -4.15 5.92 7.77
N ASP A 69 -5.26 6.49 8.22
CA ASP A 69 -6.45 5.74 8.62
C ASP A 69 -7.01 4.94 7.44
N GLU A 70 -7.13 5.54 6.25
CA GLU A 70 -7.61 4.84 5.05
C GLU A 70 -6.63 3.75 4.57
N ILE A 71 -5.32 3.94 4.74
CA ILE A 71 -4.31 2.92 4.40
C ILE A 71 -4.35 1.75 5.39
N ILE A 72 -4.51 2.01 6.68
CA ILE A 72 -4.64 0.95 7.70
C ILE A 72 -5.93 0.15 7.45
N LEU A 73 -7.03 0.83 7.08
CA LEU A 73 -8.25 0.15 6.67
C LEU A 73 -8.04 -0.70 5.40
N SER A 74 -7.25 -0.24 4.43
CA SER A 74 -6.95 -1.05 3.25
C SER A 74 -6.10 -2.28 3.60
N PHE A 75 -5.15 -2.17 4.54
CA PHE A 75 -4.38 -3.33 5.02
C PHE A 75 -5.28 -4.41 5.64
N ALA A 76 -6.30 -4.00 6.40
CA ALA A 76 -7.28 -4.93 6.98
C ALA A 76 -8.07 -5.70 5.91
N LEU A 77 -8.37 -5.03 4.79
CA LEU A 77 -9.20 -5.56 3.71
C LEU A 77 -8.41 -6.39 2.69
N PHE A 78 -7.09 -6.26 2.63
CA PHE A 78 -6.24 -6.95 1.67
C PHE A 78 -6.46 -8.47 1.64
N TRP A 79 -6.70 -9.08 2.80
CA TRP A 79 -6.90 -10.51 2.95
C TRP A 79 -8.36 -10.96 2.78
N VAL A 80 -9.30 -10.01 2.81
CA VAL A 80 -10.74 -10.27 2.93
C VAL A 80 -11.49 -9.94 1.65
N ASP A 81 -11.29 -8.73 1.11
CA ASP A 81 -11.97 -8.24 -0.08
C ASP A 81 -11.11 -7.23 -0.84
N LEU A 82 -10.52 -7.68 -1.95
CA LEU A 82 -9.60 -6.88 -2.75
C LEU A 82 -10.29 -5.64 -3.36
N SER A 83 -11.56 -5.74 -3.72
CA SER A 83 -12.33 -4.61 -4.27
C SER A 83 -12.50 -3.48 -3.24
N SER A 84 -12.84 -3.82 -2.00
CA SER A 84 -12.91 -2.85 -0.89
C SER A 84 -11.52 -2.32 -0.54
N CYS A 85 -10.49 -3.16 -0.56
CA CYS A 85 -9.10 -2.74 -0.38
C CYS A 85 -8.69 -1.67 -1.41
N ALA A 86 -8.93 -1.91 -2.70
CA ALA A 86 -8.68 -0.95 -3.78
C ALA A 86 -9.45 0.36 -3.57
N ASN A 87 -10.71 0.29 -3.14
CA ASN A 87 -11.51 1.48 -2.85
C ASN A 87 -10.94 2.32 -1.70
N LYS A 88 -10.37 1.68 -0.68
CA LYS A 88 -9.69 2.37 0.43
C LYS A 88 -8.40 3.04 -0.02
N ILE A 89 -7.60 2.38 -0.84
CA ILE A 89 -6.43 3.00 -1.50
C ILE A 89 -6.85 4.23 -2.32
N ARG A 90 -7.93 4.12 -3.10
CA ARG A 90 -8.47 5.23 -3.91
C ARG A 90 -8.90 6.41 -3.04
N THR A 91 -9.54 6.13 -1.91
CA THR A 91 -9.95 7.15 -0.93
C THR A 91 -8.74 7.84 -0.31
N ALA A 92 -7.69 7.10 0.04
CA ALA A 92 -6.42 7.65 0.52
C ALA A 92 -5.82 8.64 -0.50
N ILE A 93 -5.84 8.33 -1.79
CA ILE A 93 -5.38 9.26 -2.86
C ILE A 93 -6.25 10.51 -2.95
N GLU A 94 -7.58 10.40 -2.83
CA GLU A 94 -8.47 11.56 -2.84
C GLU A 94 -8.18 12.52 -1.67
N ILE A 95 -7.88 11.96 -0.49
CA ILE A 95 -7.47 12.70 0.70
C ILE A 95 -6.10 13.33 0.47
N LEU A 96 -5.12 12.58 -0.04
CA LEU A 96 -3.79 13.08 -0.40
C LEU A 96 -3.87 14.32 -1.31
N LEU A 97 -4.62 14.23 -2.40
CA LEU A 97 -4.82 15.37 -3.31
C LEU A 97 -5.48 16.56 -2.59
N THR A 98 -6.31 16.32 -1.58
CA THR A 98 -6.88 17.40 -0.76
C THR A 98 -5.82 18.04 0.13
N GLN A 99 -4.97 17.24 0.78
CA GLN A 99 -3.85 17.73 1.60
C GLN A 99 -2.85 18.54 0.77
N GLU A 100 -2.64 18.11 -0.47
CA GLU A 100 -1.81 18.81 -1.46
C GLU A 100 -2.47 20.07 -2.06
N LYS A 101 -3.66 20.45 -1.56
CA LYS A 101 -4.45 21.63 -1.94
C LYS A 101 -4.94 21.61 -3.39
N VAL A 102 -5.15 20.43 -3.96
CA VAL A 102 -5.74 20.27 -5.30
C VAL A 102 -7.24 20.55 -5.23
N LYS A 103 -7.71 21.46 -6.08
CA LYS A 103 -9.11 21.90 -6.14
C LYS A 103 -10.06 20.70 -6.28
N ARG A 104 -11.19 20.74 -5.57
CA ARG A 104 -12.27 19.74 -5.69
C ARG A 104 -13.32 20.12 -6.75
N SER A 105 -13.35 21.37 -7.16
CA SER A 105 -14.28 21.88 -8.17
C SER A 105 -13.70 23.07 -8.92
N VAL A 106 -14.15 23.26 -10.15
CA VAL A 106 -13.83 24.41 -11.01
C VAL A 106 -15.11 25.07 -11.49
N ILE A 107 -15.03 26.35 -11.84
CA ILE A 107 -16.12 27.06 -12.51
C ILE A 107 -15.91 26.86 -14.01
N LYS A 108 -16.87 26.24 -14.70
CA LYS A 108 -16.90 26.10 -16.16
C LYS A 108 -18.28 26.53 -16.64
N ASN A 109 -18.33 27.44 -17.62
CA ASN A 109 -19.58 27.98 -18.16
C ASN A 109 -20.51 28.55 -17.06
N LYS A 110 -19.97 29.36 -16.14
CA LYS A 110 -20.67 29.95 -14.98
C LYS A 110 -21.31 28.92 -14.01
N LYS A 111 -21.03 27.62 -14.15
CA LYS A 111 -21.50 26.57 -13.24
C LYS A 111 -20.35 25.90 -12.51
N ARG A 112 -20.58 25.51 -11.25
CA ARG A 112 -19.62 24.75 -10.45
C ARG A 112 -19.63 23.29 -10.89
N ARG A 113 -18.51 22.80 -11.40
CA ARG A 113 -18.29 21.38 -11.74
C ARG A 113 -17.36 20.76 -10.71
N ARG A 114 -17.77 19.65 -10.09
CA ARG A 114 -16.90 18.82 -9.25
C ARG A 114 -15.87 18.11 -10.14
N LEU A 115 -14.61 18.10 -9.71
CA LEU A 115 -13.57 17.31 -10.36
C LEU A 115 -13.62 15.88 -9.82
N ASN A 116 -13.59 14.90 -10.72
CA ASN A 116 -13.42 13.49 -10.34
C ASN A 116 -11.94 13.21 -9.97
N LEU A 117 -11.63 12.02 -9.50
CA LEU A 117 -10.26 11.66 -9.11
C LEU A 117 -9.26 11.86 -10.26
N HIS A 118 -9.60 11.41 -11.47
CA HIS A 118 -8.73 11.54 -12.65
C HIS A 118 -8.43 13.02 -12.96
N ASP A 119 -9.45 13.87 -13.06
CA ASP A 119 -9.32 15.31 -13.30
C ASP A 119 -8.43 15.96 -12.22
N ARG A 120 -8.55 15.54 -10.95
CA ARG A 120 -7.71 16.05 -9.86
C ARG A 120 -6.25 15.60 -9.98
N ILE A 121 -5.99 14.35 -10.39
CA ILE A 121 -4.62 13.87 -10.63
C ILE A 121 -3.97 14.63 -11.79
N VAL A 122 -4.70 14.88 -12.88
CA VAL A 122 -4.21 15.68 -14.01
C VAL A 122 -3.89 17.12 -13.59
N GLU A 123 -4.74 17.74 -12.76
CA GLU A 123 -4.42 19.06 -12.20
C GLU A 123 -3.18 19.02 -11.27
N TYR A 124 -3.01 17.94 -10.50
CA TYR A 124 -1.85 17.75 -9.63
C TYR A 124 -0.55 17.53 -10.40
N GLN A 125 -0.61 16.94 -11.60
CA GLN A 125 0.55 16.73 -12.47
C GLN A 125 1.31 18.03 -12.78
N LYS A 126 0.61 19.17 -12.81
CA LYS A 126 1.21 20.50 -12.99
C LYS A 126 2.10 20.93 -11.81
N LYS A 127 1.85 20.39 -10.61
CA LYS A 127 2.61 20.65 -9.38
C LYS A 127 3.69 19.60 -9.16
N ASN A 128 3.37 18.32 -9.38
CA ASN A 128 4.30 17.21 -9.22
C ASN A 128 3.95 16.11 -10.23
N SER A 129 4.64 16.13 -11.37
CA SER A 129 4.37 15.22 -12.48
C SER A 129 4.65 13.76 -12.13
N GLN A 130 5.78 13.50 -11.46
CA GLN A 130 6.21 12.15 -11.08
C GLN A 130 5.20 11.48 -10.15
N ILE A 131 4.78 12.17 -9.08
CA ILE A 131 3.81 11.58 -8.16
C ILE A 131 2.44 11.43 -8.83
N ALA A 132 2.03 12.40 -9.66
CA ALA A 132 0.77 12.28 -10.39
C ALA A 132 0.73 11.05 -11.31
N GLU A 133 1.84 10.67 -11.94
CA GLU A 133 1.96 9.45 -12.75
C GLU A 133 1.72 8.19 -11.91
N TYR A 134 2.32 8.09 -10.72
CA TYR A 134 2.08 6.98 -9.79
C TYR A 134 0.62 6.93 -9.33
N LEU A 135 0.04 8.07 -8.95
CA LEU A 135 -1.36 8.14 -8.53
C LEU A 135 -2.32 7.75 -9.67
N LEU A 136 -1.96 8.05 -10.91
CA LEU A 136 -2.75 7.68 -12.08
C LEU A 136 -2.72 6.17 -12.31
N ALA A 137 -1.55 5.52 -12.19
CA ALA A 137 -1.42 4.07 -12.27
C ALA A 137 -2.26 3.36 -11.19
N ILE A 138 -2.17 3.81 -9.93
CA ILE A 138 -2.99 3.28 -8.83
C ILE A 138 -4.49 3.44 -9.11
N LYS A 139 -4.89 4.60 -9.66
CA LYS A 139 -6.29 4.84 -10.05
C LYS A 139 -6.77 3.84 -11.09
N TRP A 140 -5.92 3.39 -12.01
CA TRP A 140 -6.30 2.41 -13.03
C TRP A 140 -6.53 1.04 -12.41
N ILE A 141 -5.64 0.59 -11.51
CA ILE A 141 -5.80 -0.65 -10.75
C ILE A 141 -7.13 -0.66 -10.00
N GLY A 142 -7.44 0.41 -9.26
CA GLY A 142 -8.68 0.50 -8.50
C GLY A 142 -9.96 0.60 -9.35
N ASN A 143 -9.85 1.03 -10.61
CA ASN A 143 -11.00 1.09 -11.52
C ASN A 143 -11.34 -0.29 -12.10
N THR A 144 -10.34 -1.15 -12.30
CA THR A 144 -10.51 -2.52 -12.79
C THR A 144 -11.26 -3.40 -11.77
N GLY A 145 -11.03 -3.17 -10.47
CA GLY A 145 -11.66 -3.91 -9.37
C GLY A 145 -13.16 -3.65 -9.13
N SER A 146 -13.80 -2.82 -9.97
CA SER A 146 -15.26 -2.63 -9.95
C SER A 146 -16.04 -3.74 -10.66
N HIS A 147 -15.35 -4.59 -11.44
CA HIS A 147 -15.91 -5.82 -12.00
C HIS A 147 -15.48 -7.01 -11.15
N VAL A 148 -16.41 -7.88 -10.78
CA VAL A 148 -16.14 -9.04 -9.92
C VAL A 148 -15.15 -9.98 -10.61
N GLY A 149 -14.08 -10.36 -9.90
CA GLY A 149 -13.14 -11.41 -10.33
C GLY A 149 -11.93 -10.97 -11.17
N THR A 150 -11.73 -9.66 -11.41
CA THR A 150 -10.61 -9.16 -12.23
C THR A 150 -9.39 -8.70 -11.44
N LEU A 151 -9.52 -8.47 -10.13
CA LEU A 151 -8.48 -7.88 -9.31
C LEU A 151 -7.72 -8.96 -8.52
N SER A 152 -6.40 -8.97 -8.66
CA SER A 152 -5.50 -9.91 -7.98
C SER A 152 -4.80 -9.26 -6.77
N GLN A 153 -4.23 -10.09 -5.89
CA GLN A 153 -3.37 -9.60 -4.82
C GLN A 153 -2.14 -8.86 -5.36
N THR A 154 -1.57 -9.33 -6.47
CA THR A 154 -0.42 -8.69 -7.13
C THR A 154 -0.75 -7.27 -7.59
N ASP A 155 -1.93 -7.04 -8.17
CA ASP A 155 -2.34 -5.68 -8.58
C ASP A 155 -2.40 -4.73 -7.36
N ILE A 156 -2.90 -5.22 -6.23
CA ILE A 156 -2.96 -4.42 -5.00
C ILE A 156 -1.57 -4.16 -4.41
N LEU A 157 -0.66 -5.14 -4.48
CA LEU A 157 0.72 -4.96 -4.04
C LEU A 157 1.45 -3.91 -4.89
N ASP A 158 1.26 -3.92 -6.21
CA ASP A 158 1.79 -2.88 -7.11
C ASP A 158 1.24 -1.49 -6.72
N ALA A 159 -0.06 -1.41 -6.44
CA ALA A 159 -0.68 -0.16 -5.97
C ALA A 159 -0.10 0.31 -4.64
N TYR A 160 0.21 -0.60 -3.71
CA TYR A 160 0.84 -0.27 -2.44
C TYR A 160 2.28 0.20 -2.60
N GLU A 161 3.07 -0.42 -3.47
CA GLU A 161 4.45 0.01 -3.74
C GLU A 161 4.49 1.43 -4.29
N LEU A 162 3.65 1.73 -5.27
CA LEU A 162 3.51 3.08 -5.83
C LEU A 162 3.02 4.10 -4.78
N LEU A 163 2.11 3.69 -3.89
CA LEU A 163 1.61 4.54 -2.82
C LEU A 163 2.67 4.81 -1.77
N ASP A 164 3.41 3.79 -1.32
CA ASP A 164 4.50 3.93 -0.35
C ASP A 164 5.55 4.93 -0.88
N PHE A 165 6.00 4.72 -2.11
CA PHE A 165 6.98 5.62 -2.75
C PHE A 165 6.46 7.06 -2.83
N SER A 166 5.21 7.25 -3.22
CA SER A 166 4.56 8.57 -3.27
C SER A 166 4.52 9.25 -1.89
N LEU A 167 4.13 8.52 -0.85
CA LEU A 167 4.03 9.04 0.51
C LEU A 167 5.41 9.39 1.08
N ARG A 168 6.42 8.56 0.85
CA ARG A 168 7.79 8.84 1.29
C ARG A 168 8.33 10.10 0.64
N LYS A 169 8.14 10.26 -0.67
CA LYS A 169 8.55 11.51 -1.36
C LYS A 169 7.85 12.76 -0.81
N LEU A 170 6.61 12.65 -0.35
CA LEU A 170 5.86 13.80 0.17
C LEU A 170 6.15 14.08 1.65
N TYR A 171 6.34 13.04 2.45
CA TYR A 171 6.27 13.13 3.91
C TYR A 171 7.51 12.61 4.66
N ASP A 172 8.49 11.99 4.00
CA ASP A 172 9.77 11.68 4.66
C ASP A 172 10.66 12.93 4.78
N ASN A 173 11.24 13.11 5.96
CA ASN A 173 12.13 14.23 6.24
C ASN A 173 13.57 13.99 5.81
N ASN A 174 13.90 12.79 5.34
CA ASN A 174 15.28 12.43 5.07
C ASN A 174 15.87 13.35 4.00
N GLU A 175 15.13 13.63 2.93
CA GLU A 175 15.58 14.52 1.88
C GLU A 175 15.69 15.98 2.37
N GLN A 176 14.73 16.46 3.16
CA GLN A 176 14.80 17.82 3.73
C GLN A 176 15.97 17.97 4.72
N THR A 177 16.22 16.96 5.54
CA THR A 177 17.31 16.93 6.52
C THR A 177 18.66 16.88 5.81
N LEU A 178 18.77 16.02 4.79
CA LEU A 178 19.94 15.91 3.95
C LEU A 178 20.20 17.22 3.19
N ASN A 179 19.17 17.84 2.61
CA ASN A 179 19.29 19.13 1.93
C ASN A 179 19.71 20.26 2.88
N LYS A 180 19.21 20.27 4.13
CA LYS A 180 19.70 21.19 5.16
C LYS A 180 21.17 20.92 5.49
N MET A 181 21.56 19.67 5.66
CA MET A 181 22.95 19.29 5.90
C MET A 181 23.86 19.71 4.74
N ILE A 182 23.46 19.49 3.49
CA ILE A 182 24.19 19.90 2.28
C ILE A 182 24.36 21.42 2.27
N LYS A 183 23.28 22.19 2.50
CA LYS A 183 23.35 23.66 2.56
C LYS A 183 24.31 24.15 3.66
N GLU A 184 24.26 23.55 4.84
CA GLU A 184 25.17 23.85 5.94
C GLU A 184 26.64 23.53 5.61
N ILE A 185 26.89 22.37 4.98
CA ILE A 185 28.23 21.97 4.51
C ILE A 185 28.75 22.94 3.46
N ASN A 186 27.94 23.28 2.47
CA ASN A 186 28.33 24.19 1.38
C ASN A 186 28.55 25.62 1.89
N LYS A 187 27.74 26.08 2.87
CA LYS A 187 27.89 27.39 3.49
C LYS A 187 29.19 27.49 4.30
N ARG A 188 29.52 26.45 5.06
CA ARG A 188 30.72 26.46 5.93
C ARG A 188 32.01 26.11 5.19
N LYS A 189 31.93 25.51 3.99
CA LYS A 189 33.07 25.06 3.17
C LYS A 189 34.15 24.33 3.98
N GLY A 190 33.74 23.52 4.96
CA GLY A 190 34.65 22.94 5.95
C GLY A 190 33.98 21.97 6.91
N THR A 191 34.73 21.49 7.90
CA THR A 191 34.23 20.54 8.91
C THR A 191 33.37 21.24 9.97
N ARG A 192 32.58 20.47 10.74
CA ARG A 192 31.92 21.02 11.93
C ARG A 192 33.00 21.35 12.96
N LYS A 193 33.01 22.58 13.50
CA LYS A 193 33.80 22.87 14.70
C LYS A 193 33.28 21.97 15.82
N LYS A 194 34.20 21.23 16.45
CA LYS A 194 33.92 20.37 17.59
C LYS A 194 33.44 21.20 18.77
#